data_AF-A0A0R1U624-F1
#
_entry.id   AF-A0A0R1U624-F1
#
_cell.length_a   1.000
_cell.length_b   1.000
_cell.length_c   1.000
_cell.angle_alpha   90.00
_cell.angle_beta   90.00
_cell.angle_gamma   90.00
#
_symmetry.space_group_name_H-M   'P 1'
#
loop_
_entity.id
_entity.type
_entity.pdbx_description
1 polymer ?
#
loop_
_entity_poly.entity_id
_entity_poly.type
_entity_poly.pdbx_seq_one_letter_code
_entity_poly.pdbx_strand_id
1 'polypeptide(L)'
;MDRVTEAYAQVYGWKVNEEQDIEPPYSSYPLPDFVTDRIKWLIDERHANEGMLTFRGMFSMLLDIDKNEDNLKEEWEWGALSDYRPFTKEYKEWLDDPILSDIRRVAVIIATVYWKGEKDEQNTFKTREHHSRRL
;
A
#
# COMPACT_ATOMS: atom_id res chain seq x y z
N MET A 1 12.16 -6.82 -17.87
CA MET A 1 11.85 -5.38 -18.03
C MET A 1 12.96 -4.62 -17.32
N ASP A 2 13.45 -3.48 -17.82
CA ASP A 2 14.43 -2.69 -17.08
C ASP A 2 13.75 -1.93 -15.92
N ARG A 3 14.55 -1.48 -14.95
CA ARG A 3 14.05 -0.84 -13.72
C ARG A 3 13.22 0.43 -13.95
N VAL A 4 13.47 1.16 -15.05
CA VAL A 4 12.72 2.37 -15.38
C VAL A 4 11.36 1.97 -15.93
N THR A 5 11.34 1.07 -16.93
CA THR A 5 10.09 0.59 -17.51
C THR A 5 9.20 -0.08 -16.45
N GLU A 6 9.79 -0.83 -15.51
CA GLU A 6 9.07 -1.44 -14.38
C GLU A 6 8.45 -0.39 -13.45
N ALA A 7 9.21 0.63 -13.02
CA ALA A 7 8.71 1.68 -12.14
C ALA A 7 7.57 2.49 -12.78
N TYR A 8 7.64 2.75 -14.10
CA TYR A 8 6.55 3.40 -14.82
C TYR A 8 5.33 2.47 -14.98
N ALA A 9 5.55 1.18 -15.21
CA ALA A 9 4.47 0.21 -15.26
C ALA A 9 3.72 0.11 -13.92
N GLN A 10 4.41 0.26 -12.79
CA GLN A 10 3.82 0.32 -11.45
C GLN A 10 2.89 1.54 -11.21
N VAL A 11 2.93 2.56 -12.08
CA VAL A 11 2.08 3.75 -12.00
C VAL A 11 1.05 3.81 -13.12
N TYR A 12 1.45 3.46 -14.34
CA TYR A 12 0.64 3.62 -15.55
C TYR A 12 0.05 2.31 -16.08
N GLY A 13 0.44 1.16 -15.52
CA GLY A 13 0.02 -0.17 -15.96
C GLY A 13 -1.41 -0.58 -15.58
N TRP A 14 -2.33 0.39 -15.51
CA TRP A 14 -3.74 0.15 -15.24
C TRP A 14 -4.36 -0.74 -16.31
N LYS A 15 -5.26 -1.62 -15.90
CA LYS A 15 -5.95 -2.54 -16.82
C LYS A 15 -7.43 -2.60 -16.48
N VAL A 16 -8.21 -3.08 -17.44
CA VAL A 16 -9.59 -3.49 -17.22
C VAL A 16 -9.61 -5.01 -17.23
N ASN A 17 -10.16 -5.64 -16.21
CA ASN A 17 -10.23 -7.09 -16.13
C ASN A 17 -11.44 -7.67 -16.89
N GLU A 18 -11.57 -8.99 -16.89
CA GLU A 18 -12.66 -9.70 -17.58
C GLU A 18 -14.06 -9.31 -17.07
N GLU A 19 -14.14 -8.86 -15.81
CA GLU A 19 -15.37 -8.40 -15.15
C GLU A 19 -15.70 -6.92 -15.45
N GLN A 20 -14.91 -6.27 -16.31
CA GLN A 20 -14.98 -4.83 -16.63
C GLN A 20 -14.61 -3.89 -15.48
N ASP A 21 -13.94 -4.40 -14.44
CA ASP A 21 -13.42 -3.59 -13.34
C ASP A 21 -12.03 -3.03 -13.65
N ILE A 22 -11.74 -1.83 -13.13
CA ILE A 22 -10.40 -1.25 -13.18
C ILE A 22 -9.49 -1.98 -12.18
N GLU A 23 -8.38 -2.52 -12.69
CA GLU A 23 -7.31 -3.12 -11.90
C GLU A 23 -6.14 -2.17 -11.71
N PRO A 24 -5.71 -1.95 -10.45
CA PRO A 24 -4.55 -1.13 -10.16
C PRO A 24 -3.25 -1.80 -10.64
N PRO A 25 -2.22 -1.03 -11.02
CA PRO A 25 -1.03 -1.58 -11.66
C PRO A 25 -0.28 -2.61 -10.81
N TYR A 26 -0.34 -2.50 -9.48
CA TYR A 26 0.36 -3.40 -8.56
C TYR A 26 -0.10 -4.88 -8.69
N SER A 27 -1.26 -5.16 -9.31
CA SER A 27 -1.71 -6.54 -9.58
C SER A 27 -0.86 -7.24 -10.64
N SER A 28 -0.38 -6.49 -11.63
CA SER A 28 0.42 -6.98 -12.75
C SER A 28 1.90 -6.64 -12.62
N TYR A 29 2.21 -5.59 -11.88
CA TYR A 29 3.54 -5.04 -11.66
C TYR A 29 3.73 -4.85 -10.15
N PRO A 30 4.00 -5.93 -9.41
CA PRO A 30 4.06 -5.87 -7.95
C PRO A 30 5.17 -4.92 -7.48
N LEU A 31 4.95 -4.30 -6.32
CA LEU A 31 6.00 -3.60 -5.59
C LEU A 31 6.90 -4.60 -4.88
N PRO A 32 8.16 -4.25 -4.55
CA PRO A 32 9.02 -5.11 -3.76
C PRO A 32 8.37 -5.49 -2.42
N ASP A 33 8.66 -6.68 -1.92
CA ASP A 33 8.03 -7.24 -0.72
C ASP A 33 8.17 -6.32 0.50
N PHE A 34 9.35 -5.73 0.73
CA PHE A 34 9.56 -4.80 1.84
C PHE A 34 8.72 -3.51 1.74
N VAL A 35 8.32 -3.11 0.53
CA VAL A 35 7.42 -1.97 0.30
C VAL A 35 5.98 -2.41 0.61
N THR A 36 5.60 -3.55 0.04
CA THR A 36 4.29 -4.16 0.22
C THR A 36 3.98 -4.43 1.69
N ASP A 37 4.93 -4.98 2.43
CA ASP A 37 4.81 -5.27 3.86
C ASP A 37 4.63 -4.02 4.71
N ARG A 38 5.23 -2.90 4.31
CA ARG A 38 5.04 -1.62 4.99
C ARG A 38 3.65 -1.04 4.71
N ILE A 39 3.16 -1.16 3.47
CA ILE A 39 1.80 -0.76 3.11
C ILE A 39 0.78 -1.59 3.88
N LYS A 40 0.94 -2.92 3.90
CA LYS A 40 0.09 -3.86 4.66
C LYS A 40 0.00 -3.46 6.13
N TRP A 41 1.15 -3.24 6.79
CA TRP A 41 1.19 -2.81 8.20
C TRP A 41 0.34 -1.55 8.48
N LEU A 42 0.42 -0.52 7.62
CA LEU A 42 -0.37 0.71 7.81
C LEU A 42 -1.85 0.53 7.54
N ILE A 43 -2.20 -0.33 6.59
CA ILE A 43 -3.60 -0.63 6.27
C ILE A 43 -4.24 -1.43 7.40
N ASP A 44 -3.53 -2.43 7.91
CA ASP A 44 -3.97 -3.21 9.06
C ASP A 44 -4.14 -2.33 10.30
N GLU A 45 -3.18 -1.43 10.56
CA GLU A 45 -3.29 -0.44 11.62
C GLU A 45 -4.53 0.46 11.44
N ARG A 46 -4.76 0.97 10.23
CA ARG A 46 -5.91 1.81 9.93
C ARG A 46 -7.23 1.08 10.18
N HIS A 47 -7.31 -0.19 9.81
CA HIS A 47 -8.50 -1.01 10.05
C HIS A 47 -8.70 -1.29 11.54
N ALA A 48 -7.63 -1.62 12.26
CA ALA A 48 -7.68 -1.86 13.71
C ALA A 48 -8.10 -0.59 14.49
N ASN A 49 -7.70 0.58 14.03
CA ASN A 49 -8.02 1.89 14.61
C ASN A 49 -9.36 2.48 14.17
N GLU A 50 -10.26 1.70 13.58
CA GLU A 50 -11.56 2.18 13.05
C GLU A 50 -11.43 3.42 12.14
N GLY A 51 -10.29 3.56 11.44
CA GLY A 51 -10.01 4.69 10.55
C GLY A 51 -9.47 5.97 11.21
N MET A 52 -9.10 5.95 12.50
CA MET A 52 -8.45 7.10 13.16
C MET A 52 -7.09 7.46 12.52
N LEU A 53 -6.37 6.47 12.00
CA LEU A 53 -5.19 6.70 11.18
C LEU A 53 -5.60 7.32 9.83
N THR A 54 -5.40 8.63 9.72
CA THR A 54 -5.73 9.39 8.49
C THR A 54 -4.82 9.01 7.32
N PHE A 55 -5.30 9.23 6.08
CA PHE A 55 -4.47 9.06 4.89
C PHE A 55 -3.21 9.94 4.91
N ARG A 56 -3.30 11.16 5.45
CA ARG A 56 -2.13 12.02 5.63
C ARG A 56 -1.11 11.39 6.58
N GLY A 57 -1.56 10.84 7.70
CA GLY A 57 -0.71 10.11 8.65
C GLY A 57 -0.05 8.91 7.99
N MET A 58 -0.82 8.08 7.27
CA MET A 58 -0.27 6.95 6.51
C MET A 58 0.79 7.38 5.51
N PHE A 59 0.53 8.42 4.71
CA PHE A 59 1.49 8.88 3.72
C PHE A 59 2.74 9.48 4.36
N SER A 60 2.64 10.10 5.55
CA SER A 60 3.82 10.53 6.30
C SER A 60 4.66 9.29 6.71
N MET A 61 4.00 8.23 7.18
CA MET A 61 4.64 6.95 7.55
C MET A 61 5.11 6.09 6.36
N LEU A 62 4.79 6.49 5.13
CA LEU A 62 5.24 5.84 3.89
C LEU A 62 6.32 6.63 3.17
N LEU A 63 6.19 7.96 3.13
CA LEU A 63 6.91 8.79 2.17
C LEU A 63 7.93 9.73 2.81
N ASP A 64 7.74 10.12 4.07
CA ASP A 64 8.58 11.12 4.75
C ASP A 64 9.87 10.51 5.34
N ILE A 65 10.61 9.75 4.52
CA ILE A 65 11.84 9.04 4.94
C ILE A 65 12.98 9.98 5.35
N ASP A 66 12.92 11.25 4.92
CA ASP A 66 13.93 12.29 5.18
C ASP A 66 13.59 13.17 6.39
N LYS A 67 12.39 13.02 6.96
CA LYS A 67 12.00 13.75 8.18
C LYS A 67 12.67 13.11 9.40
N ASN A 68 12.73 13.87 10.48
CA ASN A 68 13.16 13.34 11.78
C ASN A 68 12.26 12.16 12.16
N GLU A 69 12.81 10.94 12.11
CA GLU A 69 12.10 9.71 12.41
C GLU A 69 11.59 9.72 13.85
N ASP A 70 12.26 10.44 14.75
CA ASP A 70 11.79 10.64 16.13
C ASP A 70 10.46 11.39 16.19
N ASN A 71 10.22 12.37 15.30
CA ASN A 71 8.95 13.09 15.26
C ASN A 71 7.83 12.19 14.75
N LEU A 72 8.11 11.36 13.72
CA LEU A 72 7.13 10.40 13.20
C LEU A 72 6.79 9.35 14.26
N LYS A 73 7.79 8.87 14.98
CA LYS A 73 7.61 7.95 16.08
C LYS A 73 6.75 8.56 17.19
N GLU A 74 7.05 9.80 17.60
CA GLU A 74 6.25 10.51 18.60
C GLU A 74 4.80 10.60 18.12
N GLU A 75 4.54 11.15 16.93
CA GLU A 75 3.19 11.25 16.34
C GLU A 75 2.46 9.91 16.27
N TRP A 76 3.19 8.80 16.03
CA TRP A 76 2.63 7.45 16.03
C TRP A 76 2.19 7.00 17.43
N GLU A 77 3.06 7.16 18.44
CA GLU A 77 2.80 6.75 19.82
C GLU A 77 1.61 7.49 20.46
N TRP A 78 1.22 8.65 19.94
CA TRP A 78 0.05 9.39 20.41
C TRP A 78 -1.30 8.76 20.04
N GLY A 79 -1.37 7.88 19.03
CA GLY A 79 -2.66 7.42 18.50
C GLY A 79 -2.68 6.04 17.86
N ALA A 80 -1.57 5.33 17.77
CA ALA A 80 -1.52 3.98 17.24
C ALA A 80 -1.80 2.91 18.32
N LEU A 81 -2.27 1.75 17.87
CA LEU A 81 -2.49 0.54 18.65
C LEU A 81 -1.28 -0.39 18.62
N SER A 82 -0.46 -0.30 17.56
CA SER A 82 0.79 -1.06 17.42
C SER A 82 2.04 -0.22 17.66
N ASP A 83 3.14 -0.91 17.95
CA ASP A 83 4.45 -0.29 18.08
C ASP A 83 4.86 0.39 16.76
N TYR A 84 5.56 1.52 16.88
CA TYR A 84 6.13 2.21 15.73
C TYR A 84 7.10 1.28 14.99
N ARG A 85 6.96 1.19 13.66
CA ARG A 85 7.85 0.42 12.78
C ARG A 85 8.82 1.35 12.05
N PRO A 86 10.12 1.37 12.40
CA PRO A 86 11.13 2.19 11.75
C PRO A 86 11.33 1.85 10.27
N PHE A 87 11.75 2.83 9.47
CA PHE A 87 12.09 2.61 8.08
C PHE A 87 13.36 1.76 7.97
N THR A 88 13.29 0.66 7.21
CA THR A 88 14.47 -0.16 6.92
C THR A 88 15.40 0.58 5.96
N LYS A 89 16.69 0.26 6.02
CA LYS A 89 17.68 0.80 5.09
C LYS A 89 17.28 0.57 3.62
N GLU A 90 16.84 -0.64 3.30
CA GLU A 90 16.40 -1.01 1.95
C GLU A 90 15.19 -0.20 1.48
N TYR A 91 14.22 0.06 2.36
CA TYR A 91 13.07 0.90 2.03
C TYR A 91 13.50 2.34 1.73
N LYS A 92 14.39 2.91 2.55
CA LYS A 92 14.93 4.26 2.33
C LYS A 92 15.69 4.35 1.00
N GLU A 93 16.61 3.43 0.75
CA GLU A 93 17.41 3.40 -0.49
C GLU A 93 16.55 3.18 -1.74
N TRP A 94 15.49 2.37 -1.65
CA TRP A 94 14.57 2.18 -2.76
C TRP A 94 13.73 3.43 -3.02
N LEU A 95 13.21 4.07 -1.98
CA LEU A 95 12.34 5.24 -2.15
C LEU A 95 13.14 6.51 -2.52
N ASP A 96 14.40 6.63 -2.07
CA ASP A 96 15.31 7.74 -2.40
C ASP A 96 16.20 7.45 -3.63
N ASP A 97 15.70 6.67 -4.59
CA ASP A 97 16.45 6.42 -5.81
C ASP A 97 16.66 7.72 -6.61
N PRO A 98 17.90 8.07 -6.99
CA PRO A 98 18.21 9.35 -7.64
C PRO A 98 17.46 9.62 -8.95
N ILE A 99 16.94 8.58 -9.59
CA ILE A 99 16.21 8.67 -10.86
C ILE A 99 14.72 8.37 -10.66
N LEU A 100 14.40 7.43 -9.77
CA LEU A 100 13.06 6.85 -9.66
C LEU A 100 12.27 7.28 -8.42
N SER A 101 12.81 8.15 -7.57
CA SER A 101 12.20 8.50 -6.29
C SER A 101 10.74 8.95 -6.43
N ASP A 102 10.45 9.93 -7.31
CA ASP A 102 9.10 10.48 -7.46
C ASP A 102 8.11 9.45 -8.00
N ILE A 103 8.49 8.68 -9.01
CA ILE A 103 7.61 7.67 -9.59
C ILE A 103 7.35 6.52 -8.59
N ARG A 104 8.33 6.17 -7.75
CA ARG A 104 8.17 5.17 -6.67
C ARG A 104 7.24 5.67 -5.57
N ARG A 105 7.34 6.94 -5.17
CA ARG A 105 6.39 7.57 -4.22
C ARG A 105 4.95 7.50 -4.75
N VAL A 106 4.75 7.80 -6.03
CA VAL A 106 3.43 7.68 -6.69
C VAL A 106 2.95 6.22 -6.70
N ALA A 107 3.83 5.26 -7.01
CA ALA A 107 3.49 3.84 -7.00
C ALA A 107 3.03 3.37 -5.61
N VAL A 108 3.71 3.81 -4.54
CA VAL A 108 3.31 3.54 -3.14
C VAL A 108 1.94 4.12 -2.82
N ILE A 109 1.66 5.37 -3.24
CA ILE A 109 0.35 6.01 -3.04
C ILE A 109 -0.75 5.22 -3.74
N ILE A 110 -0.55 4.87 -5.02
CA ILE A 110 -1.53 4.10 -5.81
C ILE A 110 -1.80 2.75 -5.15
N ALA A 111 -0.75 2.01 -4.80
CA ALA A 111 -0.89 0.71 -4.15
C ALA A 111 -1.63 0.82 -2.82
N THR A 112 -1.38 1.88 -2.05
CA THR A 112 -2.04 2.12 -0.76
C THR A 112 -3.52 2.47 -0.91
N VAL A 113 -3.87 3.35 -1.84
CA VAL A 113 -5.27 3.81 -2.06
C VAL A 113 -6.13 2.69 -2.65
N TYR A 114 -5.56 1.89 -3.56
CA TYR A 114 -6.29 0.84 -4.27
C TYR A 114 -6.06 -0.56 -3.68
N TRP A 115 -5.51 -0.63 -2.47
CA TRP A 115 -5.18 -1.89 -1.83
C TRP A 115 -6.42 -2.75 -1.63
N LYS A 116 -6.46 -3.90 -2.31
CA LYS A 116 -7.53 -4.90 -2.19
C LYS A 116 -7.23 -6.02 -1.20
N GLY A 117 -6.09 -5.95 -0.50
CA GLY A 117 -5.58 -7.07 0.30
C GLY A 117 -5.22 -8.28 -0.56
N GLU A 118 -4.68 -9.31 0.09
CA GLU A 118 -4.86 -10.66 -0.44
C GLU A 118 -6.35 -10.96 -0.27
N LYS A 119 -7.07 -11.34 -1.34
CA LYS A 119 -8.44 -11.82 -1.20
C LYS A 119 -8.37 -13.03 -0.27
N ASP A 120 -8.81 -12.89 0.97
CA ASP A 120 -9.14 -14.06 1.79
C ASP A 120 -10.14 -14.87 0.96
N GLU A 121 -9.72 -16.05 0.50
CA GLU A 121 -10.54 -17.01 -0.27
C GLU A 121 -11.82 -17.43 0.48
N GLN A 122 -12.00 -16.98 1.73
CA GLN A 122 -13.18 -17.24 2.55
C GLN A 122 -14.34 -16.27 2.31
N ASN A 123 -14.13 -15.08 1.72
CA ASN A 123 -15.23 -14.12 1.53
C ASN A 123 -15.98 -14.29 0.20
N THR A 124 -15.38 -14.93 -0.80
CA THR A 124 -16.04 -15.27 -2.07
C THR A 124 -17.09 -16.38 -1.92
N PHE A 125 -16.98 -17.22 -0.89
CA PHE A 125 -18.01 -18.22 -0.56
C PHE A 125 -19.29 -17.61 0.03
N LYS A 126 -19.18 -16.58 0.89
CA LYS A 126 -20.36 -15.96 1.53
C LYS A 126 -21.19 -15.13 0.55
N THR A 127 -20.55 -14.45 -0.40
CA THR A 127 -21.28 -13.63 -1.39
C THR A 127 -22.02 -14.49 -2.42
N ARG A 128 -21.47 -15.66 -2.78
CA ARG A 128 -22.12 -16.62 -3.69
C ARG A 128 -23.33 -17.32 -3.06
N GLU A 129 -23.27 -17.69 -1.77
CA GLU A 129 -24.44 -18.29 -1.09
C GLU A 129 -25.63 -17.32 -0.95
N HIS A 130 -25.38 -16.02 -0.80
CA HIS A 130 -26.47 -15.05 -0.70
C HIS A 130 -27.21 -14.80 -2.02
N HIS A 131 -26.56 -15.02 -3.17
CA HIS A 131 -27.21 -14.91 -4.49
C HIS A 131 -27.91 -16.21 -4.92
N SER A 132 -27.43 -17.39 -4.52
CA SER A 132 -28.10 -18.67 -4.83
C SER A 132 -29.31 -18.99 -3.95
N ARG A 133 -29.57 -18.25 -2.86
CA ARG A 133 -30.77 -18.42 -2.01
C ARG A 133 -31.94 -17.50 -2.37
N ARG A 134 -31.84 -16.74 -3.47
CA ARG A 134 -32.88 -15.81 -3.96
C ARG A 134 -33.41 -16.17 -5.35
N LEU A 135 -33.33 -17.44 -5.74
CA LEU A 135 -34.04 -18.00 -6.90
C LEU A 135 -34.88 -19.19 -6.46
#